data_AF-A0A2M6GH39-F1
#
_entry.id   AF-A0A2M6GH39-F1
#
_cell.length_a   1.000
_cell.length_b   1.000
_cell.length_c   1.000
_cell.angle_alpha   90.00
_cell.angle_beta   90.00
_cell.angle_gamma   90.00
#
_symmetry.space_group_name_H-M   'P 1'
#
loop_
_entity.id
_entity.type
_entity.pdbx_description
1 polymer ?
#
loop_
_entity_poly.entity_id
_entity_poly.type
_entity_poly.pdbx_seq_one_letter_code
_entity_poly.pdbx_strand_id
1 'polypeptide(L)'
;MTPKLPNLNAIQAETPPSSSTSRQSKKEKELFEHDKLKNAHNREQRARNVLHYAILALLGLVGFCLAAGIIIRVIHLVASESVMWLTKAQLDTLDDLFKLASSGVLGGLLTRYLTRNVEE
;
A
#
# COMPACT_ATOMS: atom_id res chain seq x y z
N MET A 1 -60.89 5.00 56.06
CA MET A 1 -59.48 5.17 55.63
C MET A 1 -59.44 4.95 54.12
N THR A 2 -59.33 6.02 53.33
CA THR A 2 -59.20 5.91 51.88
C THR A 2 -57.74 5.67 51.52
N PRO A 3 -57.43 4.66 50.68
CA PRO A 3 -56.05 4.37 50.30
C PRO A 3 -55.50 5.51 49.43
N LYS A 4 -54.31 5.99 49.79
CA LYS A 4 -53.61 7.07 49.07
C LYS A 4 -53.10 6.51 47.74
N LEU A 5 -53.65 7.00 46.63
CA LEU A 5 -53.26 6.57 45.29
C LEU A 5 -51.78 6.93 45.02
N PRO A 6 -51.03 6.06 44.31
CA PRO A 6 -49.65 6.35 43.94
C PRO A 6 -49.58 7.55 43.00
N ASN A 7 -48.59 8.43 43.24
CA ASN A 7 -48.41 9.66 42.49
C ASN A 7 -47.79 9.37 41.12
N LEU A 8 -48.62 9.43 40.07
CA LEU A 8 -48.25 9.11 38.69
C LEU A 8 -47.44 10.22 38.00
N ASN A 9 -47.21 11.37 38.65
CA ASN A 9 -46.40 12.47 38.10
C ASN A 9 -44.91 12.10 37.96
N ALA A 10 -44.46 11.01 38.59
CA ALA A 10 -43.11 10.48 38.40
C ALA A 10 -42.93 9.68 37.10
N ILE A 11 -44.03 9.34 36.40
CA ILE A 11 -44.02 8.62 35.12
C ILE A 11 -44.32 9.61 33.98
N GLN A 12 -43.77 10.81 34.06
CA GLN A 12 -43.80 11.74 32.94
C GLN A 12 -42.70 11.28 31.98
N ALA A 13 -43.11 10.73 30.83
CA ALA A 13 -42.18 10.40 29.76
C ALA A 13 -41.36 11.66 29.42
N GLU A 14 -40.03 11.49 29.36
CA GLU A 14 -39.11 12.57 29.04
C GLU A 14 -39.60 13.37 27.83
N THR A 15 -39.57 14.69 27.96
CA THR A 15 -40.03 15.63 26.93
C THR A 15 -39.36 15.29 25.60
N PRO A 16 -40.11 15.17 24.48
CA PRO A 16 -39.52 14.81 23.21
C PRO A 16 -38.37 15.78 22.88
N PRO A 17 -37.23 15.26 22.40
CA PRO A 17 -36.03 16.07 22.21
C PRO A 17 -36.34 17.24 21.29
N SER A 18 -35.84 18.42 21.66
CA SER A 18 -36.08 19.65 20.91
C SER A 18 -35.67 19.48 19.44
N SER A 19 -36.40 20.14 18.53
CA SER A 19 -36.18 19.99 17.08
C SER A 19 -34.75 20.37 16.65
N SER A 20 -34.08 21.26 17.39
CA SER A 20 -32.67 21.60 17.22
C SER A 20 -31.72 20.44 17.57
N THR A 21 -31.98 19.72 18.65
CA THR A 21 -31.25 18.50 19.04
C THR A 21 -31.40 17.39 17.98
N SER A 22 -32.60 17.24 17.39
CA SER A 22 -32.82 16.27 16.31
C SER A 22 -32.06 16.62 15.01
N ARG A 23 -31.87 17.92 14.72
CA ARG A 23 -31.10 18.39 13.57
C ARG A 23 -29.60 18.21 13.79
N GLN A 24 -29.12 18.43 15.01
CA GLN A 24 -27.72 18.17 15.36
C GLN A 24 -27.38 16.68 15.27
N SER A 25 -28.23 15.78 15.78
CA SER A 25 -27.96 14.34 15.72
C SER A 25 -27.97 13.78 14.30
N LYS A 26 -28.79 14.34 13.40
CA LYS A 26 -28.76 14.00 11.97
C LYS A 26 -27.45 14.44 11.31
N LYS A 27 -26.98 15.65 11.60
CA LYS A 27 -25.69 16.15 11.09
C LYS A 27 -24.50 15.36 11.62
N GLU A 28 -24.51 14.97 12.89
CA GLU A 28 -23.47 14.11 13.46
C GLU A 28 -23.48 12.71 12.85
N LYS A 29 -24.66 12.13 12.60
CA LYS A 29 -24.77 10.85 11.89
C LYS A 29 -24.24 10.94 10.46
N GLU A 30 -24.59 11.99 9.71
CA GLU A 30 -24.07 12.22 8.36
C GLU A 30 -22.55 12.38 8.37
N LEU A 31 -21.99 13.11 9.34
CA LEU A 31 -20.53 13.22 9.51
C LEU A 31 -19.89 11.86 9.81
N PHE A 32 -20.48 11.06 10.70
CA PHE A 32 -19.97 9.73 11.04
C PHE A 32 -20.02 8.76 9.86
N GLU A 33 -21.09 8.79 9.06
CA GLU A 33 -21.18 7.96 7.85
C GLU A 33 -20.19 8.42 6.79
N HIS A 34 -20.02 9.73 6.63
CA HIS A 34 -19.06 10.30 5.69
C HIS A 34 -17.61 9.98 6.10
N ASP A 35 -17.27 10.03 7.39
CA ASP A 35 -15.97 9.61 7.91
C ASP A 35 -15.76 8.10 7.78
N LYS A 36 -16.80 7.29 7.98
CA LYS A 36 -16.73 5.83 7.81
C LYS A 36 -16.45 5.46 6.35
N LEU A 37 -17.11 6.09 5.39
CA LEU A 37 -16.89 5.88 3.96
C LEU A 37 -15.50 6.36 3.52
N LYS A 38 -15.07 7.54 3.98
CA LYS A 38 -13.73 8.07 3.72
C LYS A 38 -12.63 7.17 4.28
N ASN A 39 -12.82 6.64 5.49
CA ASN A 39 -11.88 5.71 6.11
C ASN A 39 -11.85 4.34 5.42
N ALA A 40 -12.97 3.86 4.88
CA ALA A 40 -13.01 2.65 4.07
C ALA A 40 -12.26 2.85 2.73
N HIS A 41 -12.50 3.96 2.04
CA HIS A 41 -11.84 4.29 0.78
C HIS A 41 -10.32 4.51 0.96
N ASN A 42 -9.92 5.18 2.04
CA ASN A 42 -8.51 5.38 2.39
C ASN A 42 -7.77 4.06 2.70
N ARG A 43 -8.46 3.04 3.23
CA ARG A 43 -7.84 1.73 3.50
C ARG A 43 -7.53 0.99 2.20
N GLU A 44 -8.46 1.02 1.26
CA GLU A 44 -8.32 0.35 -0.03
C GLU A 44 -7.26 1.04 -0.91
N GLN A 45 -7.26 2.39 -0.94
CA GLN A 45 -6.22 3.16 -1.61
C GLN A 45 -4.85 2.98 -0.96
N ARG A 46 -4.76 2.89 0.37
CA ARG A 46 -3.48 2.65 1.07
C ARG A 46 -2.89 1.29 0.71
N ALA A 47 -3.70 0.24 0.60
CA ALA A 47 -3.22 -1.08 0.20
C ALA A 47 -2.66 -1.08 -1.24
N ARG A 48 -3.37 -0.42 -2.17
CA ARG A 48 -2.91 -0.25 -3.57
C ARG A 48 -1.62 0.56 -3.64
N ASN A 49 -1.52 1.65 -2.87
CA ASN A 49 -0.31 2.48 -2.83
C ASN A 49 0.88 1.72 -2.25
N VAL A 50 0.69 0.98 -1.16
CA VAL A 50 1.75 0.16 -0.56
C VAL A 50 2.25 -0.90 -1.55
N LEU A 51 1.34 -1.56 -2.28
CA LEU A 51 1.72 -2.54 -3.30
C LEU A 51 2.52 -1.89 -4.44
N HIS A 52 2.09 -0.71 -4.90
CA HIS A 52 2.77 0.03 -5.97
C HIS A 52 4.19 0.44 -5.55
N TYR A 53 4.36 1.03 -4.37
CA TYR A 53 5.68 1.39 -3.85
C TYR A 53 6.55 0.17 -3.56
N ALA A 54 5.97 -0.94 -3.10
CA ALA A 54 6.71 -2.18 -2.88
C ALA A 54 7.29 -2.72 -4.20
N ILE A 55 6.50 -2.72 -5.27
CA ILE A 55 6.94 -3.17 -6.60
C ILE A 55 7.99 -2.20 -7.17
N LEU A 56 7.80 -0.90 -7.03
CA LEU A 56 8.81 0.09 -7.44
C LEU A 56 10.14 -0.08 -6.68
N ALA A 57 10.07 -0.30 -5.36
CA ALA A 57 11.26 -0.51 -4.54
C ALA A 57 12.00 -1.79 -4.93
N LEU A 58 11.26 -2.87 -5.20
CA LEU A 58 11.83 -4.15 -5.61
C LEU A 58 12.46 -4.05 -7.00
N LEU A 59 11.81 -3.33 -7.92
CA LEU A 59 12.37 -3.04 -9.24
C LEU A 59 13.63 -2.18 -9.16
N GLY A 60 13.62 -1.15 -8.32
CA GLY A 60 14.78 -0.29 -8.06
C GLY A 60 15.95 -1.08 -7.48
N LEU A 61 15.69 -1.98 -6.53
CA LEU A 61 16.70 -2.86 -5.93
C LEU A 61 17.31 -3.80 -6.98
N VAL A 62 16.48 -4.45 -7.79
CA VAL A 62 16.96 -5.34 -8.87
C VAL A 62 17.80 -4.56 -9.88
N GLY A 63 17.35 -3.36 -10.29
CA GLY A 63 18.11 -2.49 -11.17
C GLY A 63 19.46 -2.07 -10.58
N PHE A 64 19.49 -1.75 -9.28
CA PHE A 64 20.73 -1.42 -8.56
C PHE A 64 21.69 -2.62 -8.50
N CYS A 65 21.20 -3.82 -8.20
CA CYS A 65 22.01 -5.04 -8.19
C CYS A 65 22.61 -5.35 -9.57
N LEU A 66 21.83 -5.16 -10.63
CA LEU A 66 22.31 -5.31 -12.01
C LEU A 66 23.40 -4.27 -12.32
N ALA A 67 23.19 -2.99 -12.00
CA ALA A 67 24.19 -1.95 -12.21
C ALA A 67 25.50 -2.26 -11.46
N ALA A 68 25.41 -2.67 -10.19
CA ALA A 68 26.57 -3.08 -9.40
C ALA A 68 27.30 -4.28 -10.03
N GLY A 69 26.58 -5.27 -10.55
CA GLY A 69 27.17 -6.40 -11.25
C GLY A 69 27.96 -6.00 -12.50
N ILE A 70 27.48 -5.03 -13.29
CA ILE A 70 28.20 -4.51 -14.46
C ILE A 70 29.49 -3.83 -14.01
N ILE A 71 29.43 -3.02 -12.95
CA ILE A 71 30.61 -2.35 -12.40
C ILE A 71 31.65 -3.38 -11.95
N ILE A 72 31.23 -4.42 -11.23
CA ILE A 72 32.12 -5.52 -10.82
C ILE A 72 32.75 -6.19 -12.03
N ARG A 73 31.96 -6.46 -13.09
CA ARG A 73 32.45 -7.08 -14.33
C ARG A 73 33.51 -6.21 -15.03
N VAL A 74 33.27 -4.90 -15.12
CA VAL A 74 34.21 -3.94 -15.73
C VAL A 74 35.50 -3.83 -14.92
N ILE A 75 35.40 -3.75 -13.59
CA ILE A 75 36.58 -3.73 -12.70
C ILE A 75 37.40 -5.00 -12.90
N HIS A 76 36.75 -6.17 -12.97
CA HIS A 76 37.43 -7.45 -13.16
C HIS A 76 38.13 -7.55 -14.52
N LEU A 77 37.61 -6.87 -15.55
CA LEU A 77 38.19 -6.80 -16.90
C LEU A 77 39.47 -5.95 -16.95
N VAL A 78 39.55 -4.91 -16.11
CA VAL A 78 40.70 -3.99 -16.04
C VAL A 78 41.71 -4.40 -14.95
N ALA A 79 41.28 -5.22 -13.99
CA ALA A 79 42.10 -5.69 -12.90
C ALA A 79 43.24 -6.61 -13.37
N SER A 80 44.43 -6.42 -12.80
CA SER A 80 45.55 -7.34 -12.95
C SER A 80 45.18 -8.72 -12.39
N GLU A 81 45.79 -9.80 -12.90
CA GLU A 81 45.53 -11.18 -12.43
C GLU A 81 45.73 -11.34 -10.92
N SER A 82 46.56 -10.50 -10.28
CA SER A 82 46.80 -10.49 -8.84
C SER A 82 45.63 -9.98 -7.99
N VAL A 83 44.67 -9.27 -8.58
CA VAL A 83 43.48 -8.70 -7.92
C VAL A 83 42.17 -9.35 -8.35
N MET A 84 42.23 -10.39 -9.21
CA MET A 84 41.06 -11.19 -9.55
C MET A 84 40.59 -12.00 -8.33
N TRP A 85 39.57 -11.49 -7.64
CA TRP A 85 38.93 -12.17 -6.51
C TRP A 85 37.70 -13.01 -6.92
N LEU A 86 37.18 -12.81 -8.13
CA LEU A 86 36.01 -13.54 -8.66
C LEU A 86 36.47 -14.64 -9.61
N THR A 87 35.90 -15.84 -9.45
CA THR A 87 36.17 -16.99 -10.34
C THR A 87 35.40 -16.83 -11.65
N LYS A 88 35.91 -17.42 -12.74
CA LYS A 88 35.25 -17.41 -14.06
C LYS A 88 33.79 -17.90 -14.02
N ALA A 89 33.52 -18.95 -13.24
CA ALA A 89 32.17 -19.47 -13.04
C ALA A 89 31.21 -18.41 -12.42
N GLN A 90 31.69 -17.59 -11.48
CA GLN A 90 30.88 -16.54 -10.86
C GLN A 90 30.57 -15.40 -11.84
N LEU A 91 31.52 -15.09 -12.73
CA LEU A 91 31.31 -14.10 -13.79
C LEU A 91 30.32 -14.59 -14.84
N ASP A 92 30.38 -15.86 -15.23
CA ASP A 92 29.43 -16.46 -16.17
C ASP A 92 28.00 -16.47 -15.58
N THR A 93 27.87 -16.71 -14.27
CA THR A 93 26.56 -16.64 -13.60
C THR A 93 26.00 -15.21 -13.61
N LEU A 94 26.87 -14.21 -13.45
CA LEU A 94 26.51 -12.80 -13.56
C LEU A 94 26.02 -12.47 -14.98
N ASP A 95 26.78 -12.89 -15.99
CA ASP A 95 26.47 -12.67 -17.41
C ASP A 95 25.14 -13.34 -17.81
N ASP A 96 24.85 -14.53 -17.28
CA ASP A 96 23.57 -15.21 -17.50
C ASP A 96 22.40 -14.51 -16.79
N LEU A 97 22.62 -13.95 -15.59
CA LEU A 97 21.64 -13.07 -14.95
C LEU A 97 21.34 -11.83 -15.80
N PHE A 98 22.36 -11.23 -16.43
CA PHE A 98 22.16 -10.09 -17.34
C PHE A 98 21.41 -10.48 -18.60
N LYS A 99 21.71 -11.63 -19.21
CA LYS A 99 20.96 -12.15 -20.36
C LYS A 99 19.50 -12.41 -19.99
N LEU A 100 19.25 -12.97 -18.81
CA LEU A 100 17.89 -13.19 -18.33
C LEU A 100 17.16 -11.85 -18.07
N ALA A 101 17.83 -10.88 -17.45
CA ALA A 101 17.26 -9.55 -17.22
C ALA A 101 16.96 -8.80 -18.52
N SER A 102 17.82 -8.95 -19.53
CA SER A 102 17.67 -8.34 -20.85
C SER A 102 16.76 -9.12 -21.81
N SER A 103 16.38 -10.36 -21.47
CA SER A 103 15.48 -11.21 -22.28
C SER A 103 14.06 -10.67 -22.45
N GLY A 104 13.75 -9.49 -21.89
CA GLY A 104 12.46 -8.81 -22.03
C GLY A 104 11.35 -9.42 -21.18
N VAL A 105 11.56 -10.58 -20.55
CA VAL A 105 10.56 -11.25 -19.68
C VAL A 105 10.17 -10.35 -18.51
N LEU A 106 11.15 -9.72 -17.86
CA LEU A 106 10.91 -8.76 -16.78
C LEU A 106 10.19 -7.50 -17.29
N GLY A 107 10.56 -7.02 -18.49
CA GLY A 107 9.91 -5.88 -19.13
C GLY A 107 8.43 -6.15 -19.45
N GLY A 108 8.12 -7.31 -20.04
CA GLY A 108 6.74 -7.70 -20.38
C GLY A 108 5.86 -7.90 -19.16
N LEU A 109 6.40 -8.43 -18.06
CA LEU A 109 5.69 -8.54 -16.79
C LEU A 109 5.40 -7.15 -16.20
N LEU A 110 6.36 -6.23 -16.30
CA LEU A 110 6.22 -4.85 -15.84
C LEU A 110 5.18 -4.07 -16.65
N THR A 111 5.23 -4.17 -17.98
CA THR A 111 4.26 -3.53 -18.87
C THR A 111 2.86 -4.03 -18.58
N ARG A 112 2.67 -5.34 -18.41
CA ARG A 112 1.37 -5.92 -18.05
C ARG A 112 0.86 -5.45 -16.68
N TYR A 113 1.77 -5.30 -15.70
CA TYR A 113 1.43 -4.73 -14.39
C TYR A 113 1.04 -3.25 -14.49
N LEU A 114 1.80 -2.45 -15.24
CA LEU A 114 1.53 -1.02 -15.44
C LEU A 114 0.21 -0.80 -16.18
N THR A 115 -0.03 -1.47 -17.31
CA THR A 115 -1.30 -1.37 -18.06
C THR A 115 -2.50 -1.69 -17.17
N ARG A 116 -2.41 -2.75 -16.35
CA ARG A 116 -3.51 -3.17 -15.47
C ARG A 116 -3.77 -2.20 -14.30
N ASN A 117 -2.80 -1.41 -13.89
CA ASN A 117 -2.95 -0.46 -12.76
C ASN A 117 -3.07 1.01 -13.20
N VAL A 118 -2.89 1.32 -14.49
CA VAL A 118 -3.01 2.67 -15.07
C VAL A 118 -4.34 2.88 -15.78
N GLU A 119 -5.05 1.81 -16.16
CA GLU A 119 -6.39 1.87 -16.79
C GLU A 119 -7.59 1.84 -15.80
N GLU A 120 -7.35 1.85 -14.48
CA GLU A 120 -8.38 2.07 -13.44
C GLU A 120 -8.26 3.47 -12.83
#